data_AF-A0A8T1SA06-F1
#
_entry.id   AF-A0A8T1SA06-F1
#
_cell.length_a   1.000
_cell.length_b   1.000
_cell.length_c   1.000
_cell.angle_alpha   90.00
_cell.angle_beta   90.00
_cell.angle_gamma   90.00
#
_symmetry.space_group_name_H-M   'P 1'
#
loop_
_entity.id
_entity.type
_entity.pdbx_description
1 polymer ?
#
loop_
_entity_poly.entity_id
_entity_poly.type
_entity_poly.pdbx_seq_one_letter_code
_entity_poly.pdbx_strand_id
1 'polypeptide(L)'
;ERPREFLIHALERMKFAKLTDVEYPYLVDESNLDAMFEMLDTASQGYITLVQYKGALKTLGLSTQDLPYEEDATITLETFKKEVKKLLQESWAIYQS
;
A
#
# COMPACT_ATOMS: atom_id res chain seq x y z
N GLU A 1 18.42 -6.38 -6.59
CA GLU A 1 17.00 -6.04 -6.92
C GLU A 1 16.88 -5.74 -8.42
N ARG A 2 15.72 -6.04 -9.03
CA ARG A 2 15.47 -5.86 -10.48
C ARG A 2 14.24 -4.96 -10.75
N PRO A 3 14.39 -3.63 -10.57
CA PRO A 3 13.27 -2.69 -10.64
C PRO A 3 12.54 -2.65 -11.99
N ARG A 4 13.20 -3.02 -13.10
CA ARG A 4 12.57 -3.12 -14.43
C ARG A 4 11.57 -4.28 -14.53
N GLU A 5 11.85 -5.42 -13.91
CA GLU A 5 10.95 -6.58 -13.96
C GLU A 5 9.68 -6.32 -13.16
N PHE A 6 9.81 -5.63 -12.02
CA PHE A 6 8.67 -5.16 -11.23
C PHE A 6 7.73 -4.26 -12.06
N LEU A 7 8.29 -3.29 -12.79
CA LEU A 7 7.54 -2.40 -13.66
C LEU A 7 6.81 -3.14 -14.79
N ILE A 8 7.47 -4.10 -15.44
CA ILE A 8 6.86 -4.91 -16.50
C ILE A 8 5.66 -5.69 -15.95
N HIS A 9 5.84 -6.38 -14.83
CA HIS A 9 4.77 -7.16 -14.23
C HIS A 9 3.60 -6.30 -13.74
N ALA A 10 3.86 -5.11 -13.20
CA ALA A 10 2.80 -4.17 -12.83
C ALA A 10 1.97 -3.74 -14.06
N LEU A 11 2.63 -3.45 -15.19
CA LEU A 11 1.97 -3.05 -16.44
C LEU A 11 1.15 -4.19 -17.06
N GLU A 12 1.66 -5.43 -17.00
CA GLU A 12 0.93 -6.62 -17.46
C GLU A 12 -0.35 -6.81 -16.65
N ARG A 13 -0.27 -6.72 -15.31
CA ARG A 13 -1.43 -6.83 -14.42
C ARG A 13 -2.47 -5.74 -14.68
N MET A 14 -2.05 -4.49 -14.91
CA MET A 14 -2.97 -3.39 -15.29
C MET A 14 -3.73 -3.70 -16.58
N LYS A 15 -3.07 -4.31 -17.58
CA LYS A 15 -3.70 -4.66 -18.85
C LYS A 15 -4.76 -5.75 -18.67
N PHE A 16 -4.53 -6.72 -17.81
CA PHE A 16 -5.50 -7.77 -17.50
C PHE A 16 -6.70 -7.22 -16.71
N ALA A 17 -6.48 -6.40 -15.68
CA ALA A 17 -7.56 -5.80 -14.89
C ALA A 17 -8.52 -4.93 -15.73
N LYS A 18 -8.00 -4.24 -16.74
CA LYS A 18 -8.81 -3.42 -17.66
C LYS A 18 -9.72 -4.25 -18.59
N LEU A 19 -9.39 -5.53 -18.81
CA LEU A 19 -10.13 -6.42 -19.71
C LEU A 19 -11.24 -7.21 -19.00
N THR A 20 -11.17 -7.35 -17.69
CA THR A 20 -12.06 -8.24 -16.93
C THR A 20 -13.24 -7.55 -16.27
N ASP A 21 -13.31 -6.21 -16.25
CA ASP A 21 -14.34 -5.40 -15.55
C ASP A 21 -14.60 -5.83 -14.09
N VAL A 22 -13.64 -6.56 -13.53
CA VAL A 22 -13.72 -7.26 -12.26
C VAL A 22 -12.51 -6.88 -11.45
N GLU A 23 -12.85 -6.22 -10.35
CA GLU A 23 -12.16 -6.18 -9.07
C GLU A 23 -10.88 -5.34 -8.94
N TYR A 24 -11.07 -4.23 -8.21
CA TYR A 24 -10.16 -3.74 -7.17
C TYR A 24 -8.79 -3.24 -7.71
N PRO A 25 -8.11 -2.27 -7.08
CA PRO A 25 -6.75 -1.93 -7.51
C PRO A 25 -5.80 -3.11 -7.23
N TYR A 26 -5.65 -4.00 -8.21
CA TYR A 26 -4.65 -5.07 -8.24
C TYR A 26 -3.20 -4.54 -8.25
N LEU A 27 -3.01 -3.21 -8.26
CA LEU A 27 -1.73 -2.53 -8.10
C LEU A 27 -1.16 -2.61 -6.69
N VAL A 28 -1.98 -3.00 -5.72
CA VAL A 28 -1.56 -3.18 -4.33
C VAL A 28 -1.83 -4.63 -3.94
N ASP A 29 -1.19 -5.54 -4.67
CA ASP A 29 -1.12 -6.95 -4.26
C ASP A 29 -0.22 -7.08 -3.00
N GLU A 30 -0.33 -8.21 -2.29
CA GLU A 30 0.42 -8.39 -1.04
C GLU A 30 1.92 -8.22 -1.20
N SER A 31 2.47 -8.69 -2.32
CA SER A 31 3.90 -8.61 -2.61
C SER A 31 4.38 -7.18 -2.84
N ASN A 32 3.52 -6.30 -3.38
CA ASN A 32 3.84 -4.89 -3.57
C ASN A 32 3.84 -4.17 -2.22
N LEU A 33 2.95 -4.55 -1.30
CA LEU A 33 2.95 -4.04 0.08
C LEU A 33 4.16 -4.54 0.89
N ASP A 34 4.56 -5.80 0.71
CA ASP A 34 5.81 -6.33 1.30
C ASP A 34 7.01 -5.50 0.87
N ALA A 35 7.20 -5.34 -0.45
CA ALA A 35 8.33 -4.58 -0.99
C ALA A 35 8.32 -3.12 -0.52
N MET A 36 7.14 -2.47 -0.50
CA MET A 36 7.03 -1.10 0.02
C MET A 36 7.39 -1.01 1.50
N PHE A 37 6.97 -1.97 2.32
CA PHE A 37 7.31 -2.00 3.73
C PHE A 37 8.81 -2.19 3.95
N GLU A 38 9.42 -3.14 3.23
CA GLU A 38 10.88 -3.36 3.27
C GLU A 38 11.66 -2.10 2.86
N MET A 39 11.18 -1.35 1.87
CA MET A 39 11.79 -0.07 1.46
C MET A 39 11.68 1.02 2.55
N LEU A 40 10.65 0.97 3.40
CA LEU A 40 10.43 1.92 4.49
C LEU A 40 11.18 1.51 5.76
N ASP A 41 11.26 0.20 6.04
CA ASP A 41 12.02 -0.40 7.12
C ASP A 41 13.51 -0.55 6.76
N THR A 42 14.14 0.60 6.48
CA THR A 42 15.57 0.66 6.11
C THR A 42 16.52 0.13 7.18
N ALA A 43 16.06 0.04 8.44
CA ALA A 43 16.83 -0.51 9.55
C ALA A 43 16.62 -2.04 9.73
N SER A 44 15.71 -2.65 8.95
CA SER A 44 15.30 -4.05 9.09
C SER A 44 14.88 -4.42 10.52
N GLN A 45 14.19 -3.50 11.20
CA GLN A 45 13.76 -3.64 12.60
C GLN A 45 12.39 -4.34 12.74
N GLY A 46 11.71 -4.61 11.63
CA GLY A 46 10.39 -5.24 11.57
C GLY A 46 9.22 -4.28 11.78
N TYR A 47 9.49 -2.97 11.89
CA TYR A 47 8.48 -1.93 12.05
C TYR A 47 8.89 -0.61 11.38
N ILE A 48 7.90 0.20 11.05
CA ILE A 48 8.08 1.58 10.58
C ILE A 48 7.43 2.56 11.57
N THR A 49 7.91 3.79 11.61
CA THR A 49 7.32 4.86 12.44
C THR A 49 6.02 5.38 11.82
N LEU A 50 5.17 6.03 12.64
CA LEU A 50 3.96 6.69 12.14
C LEU A 50 4.27 7.72 11.03
N VAL A 51 5.42 8.41 11.10
CA VAL A 51 5.85 9.37 10.07
C VAL A 51 6.08 8.69 8.73
N GLN A 52 6.79 7.55 8.73
CA GLN A 52 7.03 6.75 7.53
C GLN A 52 5.72 6.18 6.97
N TYR A 53 4.85 5.68 7.86
CA TYR A 53 3.53 5.17 7.47
C TYR A 53 2.67 6.25 6.79
N LYS A 54 2.56 7.45 7.40
CA LYS A 54 1.83 8.58 6.80
C LYS A 54 2.42 8.99 5.45
N GLY A 55 3.75 8.97 5.31
CA GLY A 55 4.43 9.21 4.03
C GLY A 55 4.05 8.21 2.94
N ALA A 56 3.94 6.93 3.30
CA ALA A 56 3.52 5.86 2.40
C ALA A 56 2.05 6.05 1.96
N LEU A 57 1.15 6.31 2.91
CA LEU A 57 -0.26 6.58 2.62
C LEU A 57 -0.43 7.75 1.64
N LYS A 58 0.27 8.86 1.88
CA LYS A 58 0.24 10.02 1.00
C LYS A 58 0.73 9.70 -0.42
N THR A 59 1.77 8.87 -0.54
CA THR A 59 2.31 8.41 -1.84
C THR A 59 1.30 7.54 -2.59
N LEU A 60 0.49 6.77 -1.87
CA LEU A 60 -0.61 5.97 -2.43
C LEU A 60 -1.90 6.77 -2.68
N GLY A 61 -1.92 8.07 -2.37
CA GLY A 61 -3.12 8.91 -2.50
C GLY A 61 -4.20 8.62 -1.44
N LEU A 62 -3.82 7.94 -0.35
CA LEU A 62 -4.73 7.57 0.73
C LEU A 62 -4.78 8.64 1.82
N SER A 63 -5.91 8.72 2.51
CA SER A 63 -6.09 9.65 3.63
C SER A 63 -5.15 9.31 4.78
N THR A 64 -4.59 10.35 5.40
CA THR A 64 -3.80 10.25 6.64
C THR A 64 -4.54 10.85 7.84
N GLN A 65 -5.81 11.22 7.68
CA GLN A 65 -6.64 11.80 8.74
C GLN A 65 -7.18 10.69 9.65
N ASP A 66 -7.41 11.05 10.92
CA ASP A 66 -8.06 10.20 11.92
C ASP A 66 -7.43 8.81 12.12
N LEU A 67 -6.13 8.69 11.86
CA LEU A 67 -5.39 7.47 12.16
C LEU A 67 -5.35 7.25 13.69
N PRO A 68 -5.76 6.08 14.20
CA PRO A 68 -5.87 5.79 15.63
C PRO A 68 -4.50 5.42 16.25
N TYR A 69 -3.46 6.18 15.90
CA TYR A 69 -2.08 5.93 16.31
C TYR A 69 -1.49 7.18 16.96
N GLU A 70 -0.88 6.99 18.13
CA GLU A 70 -0.07 7.99 18.82
C GLU A 70 1.20 8.32 18.02
N GLU A 71 1.84 9.46 18.28
CA GLU A 71 3.00 9.92 17.50
C GLU A 71 4.20 8.97 17.53
N ASP A 72 4.38 8.23 18.63
CA ASP A 72 5.46 7.27 18.84
C ASP A 72 5.08 5.82 18.43
N ALA A 73 3.91 5.63 17.83
CA ALA A 73 3.45 4.32 17.40
C ALA A 73 4.37 3.70 16.34
N THR A 74 4.66 2.41 16.53
CA THR A 74 5.36 1.55 15.57
C THR A 74 4.38 0.70 14.80
N ILE A 75 4.48 0.69 13.47
CA ILE A 75 3.60 -0.04 12.56
C ILE A 75 4.33 -1.26 12.02
N THR A 76 3.79 -2.46 12.26
CA THR A 76 4.32 -3.72 11.72
C THR A 76 3.86 -3.95 10.28
N LEU A 77 4.50 -4.89 9.59
CA LEU A 77 4.10 -5.30 8.24
C LEU A 77 2.63 -5.75 8.18
N GLU A 78 2.17 -6.51 9.17
CA GLU A 78 0.79 -7.00 9.24
C GLU A 78 -0.19 -5.83 9.36
N THR A 79 0.08 -4.90 10.29
CA THR A 79 -0.74 -3.70 10.49
C THR A 79 -0.75 -2.82 9.24
N PHE A 80 0.42 -2.59 8.63
CA PHE A 80 0.56 -1.83 7.41
C PHE A 80 -0.30 -2.41 6.28
N LYS A 81 -0.18 -3.71 6.02
CA LYS A 81 -0.96 -4.40 4.98
C LYS A 81 -2.46 -4.29 5.21
N LYS A 82 -2.89 -4.55 6.45
CA LYS A 82 -4.31 -4.52 6.81
C LYS A 82 -4.93 -3.15 6.59
N GLU A 83 -4.31 -2.10 7.13
CA GLU A 83 -4.88 -0.76 7.08
C GLU A 83 -4.79 -0.15 5.68
N VAL A 84 -3.69 -0.36 4.93
CA VAL A 84 -3.59 0.12 3.55
C VAL A 84 -4.67 -0.51 2.67
N LYS A 85 -4.92 -1.82 2.80
CA LYS A 85 -6.00 -2.50 2.07
C LYS A 85 -7.37 -1.93 2.44
N LYS A 86 -7.63 -1.70 3.73
CA LYS A 86 -8.88 -1.11 4.19
C LYS A 86 -9.10 0.30 3.61
N LEU A 87 -8.09 1.16 3.69
CA LEU A 87 -8.16 2.54 3.16
C LEU A 87 -8.34 2.56 1.64
N LEU A 88 -7.72 1.61 0.92
CA LEU A 88 -8.00 1.43 -0.51
C LEU A 88 -9.47 1.05 -0.70
N GLN A 89 -9.99 0.00 -0.05
CA GLN A 89 -11.41 -0.38 -0.15
C GLN A 89 -12.36 0.80 0.06
N GLU A 90 -12.12 1.59 1.11
CA GLU A 90 -12.92 2.78 1.42
C GLU A 90 -12.81 3.85 0.33
N SER A 91 -11.60 4.14 -0.15
CA SER A 91 -11.38 5.10 -1.24
C SER A 91 -12.08 4.69 -2.53
N TRP A 92 -12.03 3.40 -2.89
CA TRP A 92 -12.69 2.88 -4.10
C TRP A 92 -14.22 2.87 -3.99
N ALA A 93 -14.77 2.62 -2.81
CA ALA A 93 -16.21 2.70 -2.59
C ALA A 93 -16.76 4.10 -2.87
N ILE A 94 -16.00 5.16 -2.55
CA ILE A 94 -16.36 6.55 -2.83
C ILE A 94 -16.39 6.83 -4.34
N TYR A 95 -15.52 6.20 -5.13
CA TYR A 95 -15.49 6.42 -6.59
C TYR A 95 -16.62 5.70 -7.34
N GLN A 96 -17.29 4.73 -6.72
CA GLN A 96 -18.40 3.98 -7.32
C GLN A 96 -19.80 4.55 -6.95
N SER A 97 -19.87 5.49 -5.99
CA SER A 97 -21.10 6.15 -5.54
C SER A 97 -21.39 7.44 -6.31
#